data_AF-A0AAV6C8Z9-F1
#
_entry.id   AF-A0AAV6C8Z9-F1
#
_cell.length_a   1.000
_cell.length_b   1.000
_cell.length_c   1.000
_cell.angle_alpha   90.00
_cell.angle_beta   90.00
_cell.angle_gamma   90.00
#
_symmetry.space_group_name_H-M   'P 1'
#
loop_
_entity.id
_entity.type
_entity.pdbx_description
1 polymer ?
#
loop_
_entity_poly.entity_id
_entity_poly.type
_entity_poly.pdbx_seq_one_letter_code
_entity_poly.pdbx_strand_id
1 'polypeptide(L)'
;MRLWPLRFIAACAVFLLPAMCIRAQHPPAAGIPQLIESLRAIPVPGDPEAANQVPPQARPLLQSLKQQLRNLIARSLENGPAPDPAAVLRSALGPQGLHLDGGDSDHSALASQHYAQTVSIRMERPVNNPKLLTVETSIGIACGDDSSLYIFGAKGASWRNLLALEADSYDNVSGANGHFSFSISPPGRSGHWYALAARMSPQCASLWRPMTYEVLRPGPDPWHPDVLLIGSETARWDHDLTTAAGLKTLQVHFIGSMHLETLANQREHILNFEIKGDRILRVAPLAWGPEEFLDEWLDLDWGTAAEWTDTKARDRLLAWHERLGGERRNSYSSEIVSIAICGNRQLPRVWQVAFALQPGPNSMALPATAFAIVENTARDVYRLQDIATQPAPECAVGEAPEPPN
;
A
#
# COMPACT_ATOMS: atom_id res chain seq x y z
N MET A 1 -54.71 62.25 34.12
CA MET A 1 -54.92 61.11 35.06
C MET A 1 -54.29 59.89 34.39
N ARG A 2 -53.29 59.16 34.87
CA ARG A 2 -52.62 58.95 36.17
C ARG A 2 -51.18 58.49 35.85
N LEU A 3 -50.17 59.13 36.43
CA LEU A 3 -49.26 58.61 37.48
C LEU A 3 -48.29 57.50 37.06
N TRP A 4 -47.00 57.84 37.17
CA TRP A 4 -45.80 56.99 37.34
C TRP A 4 -45.95 55.93 38.46
N PRO A 5 -45.08 54.91 38.48
CA PRO A 5 -43.99 54.96 39.46
C PRO A 5 -42.61 54.52 38.95
N LEU A 6 -41.59 55.14 39.58
CA LEU A 6 -40.18 54.75 39.63
C LEU A 6 -39.98 53.29 40.06
N ARG A 7 -38.81 52.70 39.73
CA ARG A 7 -37.95 52.02 40.73
C ARG A 7 -36.57 51.54 40.21
N PHE A 8 -35.57 51.81 41.06
CA PHE A 8 -34.28 51.15 41.34
C PHE A 8 -33.14 51.14 40.30
N ILE A 9 -32.15 52.00 40.56
CA ILE A 9 -30.76 51.90 40.10
C ILE A 9 -30.01 51.02 41.11
N ALA A 10 -29.46 49.89 40.66
CA ALA A 10 -28.47 49.11 41.40
C ALA A 10 -27.08 49.48 40.89
N ALA A 11 -26.24 50.01 41.77
CA ALA A 11 -24.84 50.32 41.50
C ALA A 11 -23.99 49.04 41.61
N CYS A 12 -23.49 48.52 40.48
CA CYS A 12 -22.45 47.50 40.46
C CYS A 12 -21.08 48.17 40.56
N ALA A 13 -20.40 48.02 41.69
CA ALA A 13 -18.99 48.33 41.84
C ALA A 13 -18.15 47.27 41.11
N VAL A 14 -17.56 47.64 39.97
CA VAL A 14 -16.61 46.80 39.23
C VAL A 14 -15.22 47.00 39.82
N PHE A 15 -14.70 45.98 40.49
CA PHE A 15 -13.30 45.90 40.88
C PHE A 15 -12.45 45.54 39.64
N LEU A 16 -11.65 46.50 39.17
CA LEU A 16 -10.60 46.29 38.17
C LEU A 16 -9.41 45.58 38.85
N LEU A 17 -9.31 44.26 38.70
CA LEU A 17 -8.07 43.52 38.93
C LEU A 17 -7.20 43.61 37.66
N PRO A 18 -5.91 43.97 37.77
CA PRO A 18 -5.01 43.90 36.63
C PRO A 18 -4.79 42.44 36.27
N ALA A 19 -5.36 42.01 35.15
CA ALA A 19 -5.04 40.74 34.51
C ALA A 19 -3.58 40.79 34.06
N MET A 20 -2.66 40.30 34.90
CA MET A 20 -1.34 39.89 34.45
C MET A 20 -1.54 38.79 33.42
N CYS A 21 -1.42 39.14 32.13
CA CYS A 21 -1.27 38.17 31.06
C CYS A 21 0.05 37.42 31.28
N ILE A 22 0.00 36.32 32.02
CA ILE A 22 1.04 35.31 31.99
C ILE A 22 0.92 34.66 30.61
N ARG A 23 1.68 35.20 29.66
CA ARG A 23 1.91 34.56 28.37
C ARG A 23 2.65 33.27 28.68
N ALA A 24 1.96 32.14 28.66
CA ALA A 24 2.60 30.82 28.74
C ALA A 24 3.61 30.75 27.58
N GLN A 25 4.88 30.97 27.90
CA GLN A 25 5.98 30.76 26.98
C GLN A 25 5.96 29.27 26.67
N HIS A 26 5.40 28.92 25.51
CA HIS A 26 5.54 27.58 24.98
C HIS A 26 7.05 27.35 24.81
N PRO A 27 7.61 26.23 25.30
CA PRO A 27 9.00 25.93 25.05
C PRO A 27 9.26 26.00 23.54
N PRO A 28 10.40 26.55 23.10
CA PRO A 28 10.72 26.59 21.68
C PRO A 28 10.62 25.17 21.10
N ALA A 29 9.98 25.02 19.94
CA ALA A 29 9.89 23.75 19.26
C ALA A 29 11.31 23.17 19.09
N ALA A 30 11.54 21.95 19.60
CA ALA A 30 12.83 21.27 19.47
C ALA A 30 13.19 21.15 17.98
N GLY A 31 14.45 21.43 17.61
CA GLY A 31 14.90 21.26 16.22
C GLY A 31 14.99 19.78 15.83
N ILE A 32 15.16 19.52 14.52
CA ILE A 32 15.25 18.16 13.97
C ILE A 32 16.33 17.30 14.68
N PRO A 33 17.57 17.77 14.91
CA PRO A 33 18.58 16.98 15.62
C PRO A 33 18.14 16.60 17.04
N GLN A 34 17.51 17.52 17.76
CA GLN A 34 17.02 17.27 19.12
C GLN A 34 15.87 16.26 19.13
N LEU A 35 14.98 16.29 18.14
CA LEU A 35 13.91 15.29 17.99
C LEU A 35 14.48 13.91 17.70
N ILE A 36 15.47 13.80 16.80
CA ILE A 36 16.15 12.54 16.49
C ILE A 36 16.82 11.97 17.74
N GLU A 37 17.59 12.77 18.48
CA GLU A 37 18.24 12.32 19.72
C GLU A 37 17.21 11.94 20.80
N SER A 38 16.10 12.66 20.91
CA SER A 38 15.02 12.32 21.85
C SER A 38 14.35 10.99 21.49
N LEU A 39 14.17 10.71 20.20
CA LEU A 39 13.63 9.44 19.71
C LEU A 39 14.61 8.29 19.93
N ARG A 40 15.90 8.51 19.68
CA ARG A 40 16.96 7.52 19.91
C ARG A 40 17.14 7.17 21.38
N ALA A 41 16.79 8.06 22.29
CA ALA A 41 16.78 7.78 23.72
C ALA A 41 15.61 6.84 24.15
N ILE A 42 14.65 6.57 23.27
CA ILE A 42 13.51 5.69 23.54
C ILE A 42 13.81 4.30 22.96
N PRO A 43 14.00 3.27 23.81
CA PRO A 43 14.25 1.91 23.35
C PRO A 43 12.99 1.29 22.74
N VAL A 44 13.19 0.45 21.73
CA VAL A 44 12.17 -0.47 21.22
C VAL A 44 12.09 -1.68 22.17
N PRO A 45 10.89 -2.07 22.63
CA PRO A 45 10.74 -3.28 23.43
C PRO A 45 11.31 -4.52 22.73
N GLY A 46 11.98 -5.40 23.47
CA GLY A 46 12.50 -6.66 22.90
C GLY A 46 11.42 -7.72 22.66
N ASP A 47 10.26 -7.59 23.32
CA ASP A 47 9.10 -8.44 23.11
C ASP A 47 8.33 -8.00 21.84
N PRO A 48 8.07 -8.89 20.86
CA PRO A 48 7.43 -8.51 19.60
C PRO A 48 6.02 -7.92 19.76
N GLU A 49 5.22 -8.41 20.71
CA GLU A 49 3.86 -7.87 20.92
C GLU A 49 3.91 -6.45 21.48
N ALA A 50 4.76 -6.23 22.49
CA ALA A 50 5.01 -4.91 23.05
C ALA A 50 5.65 -3.95 22.02
N ALA A 51 6.52 -4.47 21.15
CA ALA A 51 7.19 -3.68 20.11
C ALA A 51 6.22 -3.16 19.04
N ASN A 52 5.06 -3.80 18.84
CA ASN A 52 4.03 -3.27 17.96
C ASN A 52 3.40 -1.98 18.51
N GLN A 53 3.44 -1.75 19.82
CA GLN A 53 2.87 -0.56 20.46
C GLN A 53 3.89 0.57 20.46
N VAL A 54 3.52 1.72 19.90
CA VAL A 54 4.34 2.92 19.96
C VAL A 54 4.22 3.55 21.35
N PRO A 55 5.34 3.71 22.10
CA PRO A 55 5.30 4.33 23.42
C PRO A 55 4.67 5.74 23.37
N PRO A 56 3.81 6.13 24.33
CA PRO A 56 3.14 7.43 24.32
C PRO A 56 4.09 8.63 24.16
N GLN A 57 5.31 8.53 24.70
CA GLN A 57 6.35 9.55 24.58
C GLN A 57 6.97 9.65 23.16
N ALA A 58 6.99 8.55 22.39
CA ALA A 58 7.52 8.53 21.03
C ALA A 58 6.54 9.13 20.01
N ARG A 59 5.22 8.92 20.19
CA ARG A 59 4.17 9.35 19.25
C ARG A 59 4.26 10.84 18.85
N PRO A 60 4.28 11.81 19.79
CA PRO A 60 4.37 13.22 19.42
C PRO A 60 5.73 13.60 18.83
N LEU A 61 6.81 12.90 19.19
CA LEU A 61 8.15 13.13 18.66
C LEU A 61 8.26 12.66 17.21
N LEU A 62 7.73 11.47 16.88
CA LEU A 62 7.65 10.95 15.50
C LEU A 62 6.84 11.90 14.62
N GLN A 63 5.66 12.30 15.09
CA GLN A 63 4.82 13.25 14.36
C GLN A 63 5.54 14.59 14.14
N SER A 64 6.22 15.11 15.16
CA SER A 64 6.97 16.37 15.06
C SER A 64 8.14 16.24 14.09
N LEU A 65 8.85 15.11 14.10
CA LEU A 65 9.98 14.86 13.20
C LEU A 65 9.51 14.85 11.74
N LYS A 66 8.44 14.09 11.42
CA LYS A 66 7.83 14.08 10.08
C LYS A 66 7.47 15.48 9.61
N GLN A 67 6.72 16.22 10.44
CA GLN A 67 6.29 17.57 10.11
C GLN A 67 7.46 18.55 9.93
N GLN A 68 8.52 18.46 10.73
CA GLN A 68 9.68 19.33 10.59
C GLN A 68 10.53 19.00 9.36
N LEU A 69 10.77 17.72 9.06
CA LEU A 69 11.45 17.29 7.84
C LEU A 69 10.71 17.82 6.60
N ARG A 70 9.41 17.56 6.55
CA ARG A 70 8.50 18.05 5.51
C ARG A 70 8.53 19.56 5.33
N ASN A 71 8.41 20.31 6.42
CA ASN A 71 8.42 21.77 6.38
C ASN A 71 9.80 22.31 5.97
N LEU A 72 10.89 21.65 6.34
CA LEU A 72 12.23 22.00 5.90
C LEU A 72 12.38 21.76 4.38
N ILE A 73 12.00 20.57 3.90
CA ILE A 73 12.05 20.20 2.48
C ILE A 73 11.21 21.17 1.65
N ALA A 74 9.94 21.35 2.00
CA ALA A 74 9.02 22.20 1.26
C ALA A 74 9.50 23.66 1.21
N ARG A 75 9.88 24.26 2.34
CA ARG A 75 10.36 25.65 2.36
C ARG A 75 11.66 25.83 1.59
N SER A 76 12.58 24.87 1.65
CA SER A 76 13.83 24.96 0.89
C SER A 76 13.56 24.90 -0.60
N LEU A 77 12.67 24.01 -1.04
CA LEU A 77 12.30 23.85 -2.45
C LEU A 77 11.44 25.02 -2.98
N GLU A 78 10.59 25.62 -2.16
CA GLU A 78 9.76 26.78 -2.51
C GLU A 78 10.55 28.09 -2.61
N ASN A 79 11.62 28.25 -1.81
CA ASN A 79 12.44 29.47 -1.79
C ASN A 79 13.76 29.32 -2.57
N GLY A 80 14.14 28.09 -2.91
CA GLY A 80 15.38 27.79 -3.61
C GLY A 80 15.26 27.88 -5.13
N PRO A 81 16.39 28.03 -5.85
CA PRO A 81 16.42 28.05 -7.31
C PRO A 81 16.02 26.68 -7.91
N ALA A 82 15.06 26.68 -8.82
CA ALA A 82 14.54 25.49 -9.49
C ALA A 82 15.54 24.60 -10.24
N PRO A 83 16.64 25.10 -10.85
CA PRO A 83 17.54 24.27 -11.66
C PRO A 83 18.17 23.10 -10.89
N ASP A 84 18.52 23.30 -9.62
CA ASP A 84 19.23 22.31 -8.80
C ASP A 84 18.57 22.11 -7.41
N PRO A 85 17.43 21.40 -7.35
CA PRO A 85 16.76 21.10 -6.10
C PRO A 85 17.60 20.20 -5.18
N ALA A 86 18.51 19.39 -5.75
CA ALA A 86 19.39 18.53 -4.97
C ALA A 86 20.36 19.35 -4.11
N ALA A 87 21.06 20.32 -4.72
CA ALA A 87 21.97 21.20 -3.98
C ALA A 87 21.22 22.02 -2.91
N VAL A 88 20.01 22.51 -3.24
CA VAL A 88 19.15 23.23 -2.30
C VAL A 88 18.84 22.36 -1.08
N LEU A 89 18.41 21.12 -1.28
CA LEU A 89 18.10 20.22 -0.18
C LEU A 89 19.35 19.81 0.60
N ARG A 90 20.48 19.49 -0.05
CA ARG A 90 21.74 19.18 0.67
C ARG A 90 22.17 20.33 1.57
N SER A 91 22.08 21.58 1.08
CA SER A 91 22.44 22.76 1.88
C SER A 91 21.50 22.98 3.06
N ALA A 92 20.23 22.59 2.95
CA ALA A 92 19.25 22.73 4.03
C ALA A 92 19.34 21.59 5.07
N LEU A 93 19.65 20.38 4.61
CA LEU A 93 19.72 19.16 5.43
C LEU A 93 21.05 19.02 6.18
N GLY A 94 22.17 19.44 5.57
CA GLY A 94 23.51 19.33 6.16
C GLY A 94 23.63 19.92 7.58
N PRO A 95 23.13 21.15 7.84
CA PRO A 95 23.11 21.72 9.19
C PRO A 95 22.27 20.92 10.21
N GLN A 96 21.37 20.06 9.76
CA GLN A 96 20.58 19.15 10.61
C GLN A 96 21.27 17.78 10.80
N GLY A 97 22.46 17.56 10.22
CA GLY A 97 23.14 16.27 10.24
C GLY A 97 22.47 15.22 9.34
N LEU A 98 21.69 15.66 8.36
CA LEU A 98 20.97 14.79 7.42
C LEU A 98 21.60 14.87 6.02
N HIS A 99 21.49 13.77 5.28
CA HIS A 99 22.04 13.64 3.93
C HIS A 99 20.93 13.22 2.94
N LEU A 100 21.00 13.74 1.72
CA LEU A 100 20.27 13.18 0.59
C LEU A 100 20.93 11.89 0.13
N ASP A 101 20.12 11.00 -0.42
CA ASP A 101 20.56 9.70 -0.94
C ASP A 101 21.08 8.80 0.19
N GLY A 102 20.48 8.91 1.38
CA GLY A 102 20.66 7.94 2.45
C GLY A 102 20.43 6.56 1.84
N GLY A 103 21.48 5.73 1.87
CA GLY A 103 21.60 4.52 1.03
C GLY A 103 20.40 3.60 1.13
N ASP A 104 20.27 2.70 0.14
CA ASP A 104 19.25 1.64 0.10
C ASP A 104 18.99 1.19 1.54
N SER A 105 17.81 1.54 2.05
CA SER A 105 17.37 1.04 3.34
C SER A 105 17.25 -0.45 3.10
N ASP A 106 18.30 -1.18 3.48
CA ASP A 106 18.30 -2.61 3.49
C ASP A 106 17.08 -3.00 4.33
N HIS A 107 15.97 -3.32 3.67
CA HIS A 107 14.70 -3.65 4.32
C HIS A 107 14.84 -4.95 5.14
N SER A 108 16.01 -5.60 5.05
CA SER A 108 16.50 -6.69 5.88
C SER A 108 17.10 -6.23 7.23
N ALA A 109 17.20 -4.93 7.52
CA ALA A 109 17.73 -4.44 8.79
C ALA A 109 16.82 -4.89 9.94
N LEU A 110 17.33 -5.87 10.69
CA LEU A 110 16.82 -6.35 11.98
C LEU A 110 16.30 -5.19 12.83
N ALA A 111 15.22 -5.44 13.58
CA ALA A 111 14.51 -4.47 14.42
C ALA A 111 15.44 -3.42 15.03
N SER A 112 15.24 -2.16 14.64
CA SER A 112 15.94 -1.02 15.25
C SER A 112 15.79 -1.10 16.77
N GLN A 113 16.90 -1.06 17.51
CA GLN A 113 16.87 -1.10 18.96
C GLN A 113 16.28 0.18 19.58
N HIS A 114 16.26 1.28 18.81
CA HIS A 114 15.75 2.58 19.20
C HIS A 114 15.02 3.25 18.04
N TYR A 115 14.11 4.17 18.35
CA TYR A 115 13.40 4.95 17.33
C TYR A 115 14.33 5.97 16.65
N ALA A 116 14.10 6.25 15.36
CA ALA A 116 14.91 7.16 14.54
C ALA A 116 16.41 6.85 14.56
N GLN A 117 16.77 5.57 14.73
CA GLN A 117 18.15 5.11 14.53
C GLN A 117 18.61 5.46 13.11
N THR A 118 17.72 5.19 12.15
CA THR A 118 17.81 5.60 10.74
C THR A 118 16.84 6.75 10.45
N VAL A 119 17.32 7.73 9.71
CA VAL A 119 16.49 8.75 9.05
C VAL A 119 17.09 8.94 7.66
N SER A 120 16.33 8.60 6.62
CA SER A 120 16.78 8.71 5.22
C SER A 120 15.90 9.69 4.44
N ILE A 121 16.51 10.31 3.44
CA ILE A 121 15.83 11.23 2.53
C ILE A 121 16.31 10.90 1.12
N ARG A 122 15.39 10.44 0.28
CA ARG A 122 15.65 10.09 -1.11
C ARG A 122 14.94 11.10 -2.00
N MET A 123 15.63 11.55 -3.05
CA MET A 123 15.07 12.50 -4.00
C MET A 123 15.31 12.00 -5.41
N GLU A 124 14.27 12.00 -6.23
CA GLU A 124 14.37 11.58 -7.62
C GLU A 124 13.54 12.51 -8.53
N ARG A 125 13.95 12.59 -9.79
CA ARG A 125 13.12 13.16 -10.86
C ARG A 125 12.57 12.00 -11.68
N PRO A 126 11.24 11.78 -11.71
CA PRO A 126 10.66 10.71 -12.49
C PRO A 126 11.06 10.84 -13.98
N VAL A 127 11.68 9.80 -14.54
CA VAL A 127 12.18 9.80 -15.92
C VAL A 127 11.09 10.20 -16.92
N ASN A 128 9.87 9.71 -16.71
CA ASN A 128 8.73 9.95 -17.59
C ASN A 128 7.96 11.25 -17.25
N ASN A 129 8.37 11.99 -16.22
CA ASN A 129 7.77 13.26 -15.84
C ASN A 129 8.79 14.21 -15.17
N PRO A 130 9.78 14.73 -15.92
CA PRO A 130 10.90 15.50 -15.36
C PRO A 130 10.51 16.89 -14.82
N LYS A 131 9.23 17.29 -15.00
CA LYS A 131 8.65 18.50 -14.40
C LYS A 131 8.24 18.29 -12.94
N LEU A 132 8.30 17.04 -12.48
CA LEU A 132 8.08 16.66 -11.10
C LEU A 132 9.40 16.34 -10.41
N LEU A 133 9.36 16.44 -9.10
CA LEU A 133 10.40 16.01 -8.18
C LEU A 133 9.69 15.24 -7.07
N THR A 134 10.14 14.03 -6.78
CA THR A 134 9.65 13.28 -5.61
C THR A 134 10.71 13.32 -4.52
N VAL A 135 10.25 13.45 -3.28
CA VAL A 135 11.07 13.37 -2.09
C VAL A 135 10.41 12.37 -1.17
N GLU A 136 11.13 11.32 -0.84
CA GLU A 136 10.74 10.32 0.14
C GLU A 136 11.55 10.55 1.42
N THR A 137 10.88 10.56 2.57
CA THR A 137 11.55 10.55 3.88
C THR A 137 11.19 9.27 4.61
N SER A 138 12.16 8.58 5.19
CA SER A 138 11.93 7.37 5.98
C SER A 138 12.52 7.51 7.38
N ILE A 139 11.77 7.10 8.40
CA ILE A 139 12.18 7.12 9.81
C ILE A 139 12.12 5.69 10.34
N GLY A 140 13.24 5.18 10.85
CA GLY A 140 13.28 3.86 11.49
C GLY A 140 12.42 3.80 12.74
N ILE A 141 11.54 2.82 12.81
CA ILE A 141 10.68 2.52 13.96
C ILE A 141 10.86 1.06 14.38
N ALA A 142 10.06 0.59 15.34
CA ALA A 142 10.06 -0.82 15.67
C ALA A 142 9.56 -1.65 14.46
N CYS A 143 10.34 -2.66 14.07
CA CYS A 143 9.97 -3.67 13.07
C CYS A 143 9.76 -3.17 11.63
N GLY A 144 10.33 -2.00 11.30
CA GLY A 144 10.33 -1.42 9.96
C GLY A 144 10.61 0.09 10.00
N ASP A 145 10.08 0.79 9.01
CA ASP A 145 10.20 2.23 8.87
C ASP A 145 8.81 2.89 8.72
N ASP A 146 8.75 4.19 8.95
CA ASP A 146 7.63 5.06 8.56
C ASP A 146 8.06 6.00 7.44
N SER A 147 7.61 5.72 6.22
CA SER A 147 7.94 6.48 5.03
C SER A 147 6.88 7.54 4.70
N SER A 148 7.30 8.64 4.10
CA SER A 148 6.41 9.69 3.60
C SER A 148 6.85 10.12 2.21
N LEU A 149 5.90 10.30 1.30
CA LEU A 149 6.14 10.72 -0.07
C LEU A 149 5.63 12.15 -0.25
N TYR A 150 6.46 12.99 -0.87
CA TYR A 150 6.10 14.34 -1.27
C TYR A 150 6.43 14.53 -2.75
N ILE A 151 5.46 15.01 -3.54
CA ILE A 151 5.62 15.27 -4.98
C ILE A 151 5.52 16.75 -5.23
N PHE A 152 6.57 17.33 -5.78
CA PHE A 152 6.66 18.74 -6.12
C PHE A 152 6.60 18.95 -7.63
N GLY A 153 5.95 20.03 -8.04
CA GLY A 153 5.95 20.49 -9.43
C GLY A 153 6.71 21.81 -9.59
N ALA A 154 7.42 21.95 -10.70
CA ALA A 154 8.10 23.19 -11.03
C ALA A 154 7.09 24.33 -11.25
N LYS A 155 7.29 25.47 -10.58
CA LYS A 155 6.52 26.70 -10.73
C LYS A 155 7.47 27.89 -10.89
N GLY A 156 7.83 28.19 -12.13
CA GLY A 156 8.80 29.24 -12.44
C GLY A 156 10.19 28.86 -11.89
N ALA A 157 10.71 29.68 -10.97
CA ALA A 157 12.03 29.48 -10.37
C ALA A 157 12.00 28.68 -9.06
N SER A 158 10.84 28.14 -8.64
CA SER A 158 10.72 27.32 -7.43
C SER A 158 9.91 26.05 -7.65
N TRP A 159 9.84 25.21 -6.62
CA TRP A 159 9.07 23.98 -6.59
C TRP A 159 7.93 24.12 -5.60
N ARG A 160 6.72 23.70 -5.99
CA ARG A 160 5.54 23.72 -5.12
C ARG A 160 5.11 22.30 -4.82
N ASN A 161 4.80 22.00 -3.56
CA ASN A 161 4.21 20.72 -3.19
C ASN A 161 2.84 20.55 -3.88
N LEU A 162 2.63 19.41 -4.53
CA LEU A 162 1.40 19.06 -5.24
C LEU A 162 0.65 17.91 -4.58
N LEU A 163 1.36 16.99 -3.93
CA LEU A 163 0.81 15.80 -3.31
C LEU A 163 1.74 15.34 -2.19
N ALA A 164 1.14 14.92 -1.08
CA ALA A 164 1.81 14.26 0.02
C ALA A 164 1.04 12.99 0.41
N LEU A 165 1.78 11.94 0.74
CA LEU A 165 1.28 10.73 1.38
C LEU A 165 2.13 10.51 2.63
N GLU A 166 1.52 10.74 3.79
CA GLU A 166 2.15 10.67 5.11
C GLU A 166 1.15 9.99 6.05
N ALA A 167 1.60 9.05 6.87
CA ALA A 167 0.76 8.47 7.92
C ALA A 167 0.48 9.53 9.01
N ASP A 168 -0.73 9.55 9.55
CA ASP A 168 -1.08 10.35 10.72
C ASP A 168 -0.33 9.88 11.99
N SER A 169 -0.67 10.43 13.14
CA SER A 169 -0.20 9.88 14.41
C SER A 169 -0.86 8.53 14.67
N TYR A 170 -0.06 7.54 15.05
CA TYR A 170 -0.51 6.19 15.34
C TYR A 170 0.00 5.72 16.71
N ASP A 171 -0.74 4.82 17.34
CA ASP A 171 -0.38 4.16 18.59
C ASP A 171 0.20 2.75 18.38
N ASN A 172 0.05 2.20 17.17
CA ASN A 172 0.58 0.92 16.75
C ASN A 172 1.41 1.08 15.47
N VAL A 173 2.56 0.39 15.38
CA VAL A 173 3.48 0.50 14.24
C VAL A 173 2.85 0.11 12.90
N SER A 174 1.79 -0.69 12.90
CA SER A 174 1.02 -1.03 11.68
C SER A 174 0.32 0.17 11.03
N GLY A 175 0.18 1.29 11.75
CA GLY A 175 -0.30 2.56 11.20
C GLY A 175 0.72 3.34 10.37
N ALA A 176 1.99 2.94 10.39
CA ALA A 176 3.05 3.56 9.60
C ALA A 176 3.04 3.11 8.13
N ASN A 177 3.72 3.87 7.27
CA ASN A 177 3.94 3.48 5.87
C ASN A 177 5.27 2.74 5.73
N GLY A 178 5.30 1.44 6.03
CA GLY A 178 6.50 0.60 5.86
C GLY A 178 6.66 0.03 4.45
N HIS A 179 7.85 -0.52 4.18
CA HIS A 179 8.25 -1.14 2.90
C HIS A 179 7.59 -0.47 1.69
N PHE A 180 7.98 0.78 1.47
CA PHE A 180 7.25 1.72 0.65
C PHE A 180 7.75 1.70 -0.80
N SER A 181 6.82 1.59 -1.75
CA SER A 181 7.12 1.60 -3.18
C SER A 181 6.15 2.51 -3.91
N PHE A 182 6.63 3.29 -4.86
CA PHE A 182 5.76 4.17 -5.63
C PHE A 182 6.28 4.40 -7.06
N SER A 183 5.37 4.78 -7.94
CA SER A 183 5.66 5.14 -9.32
C SER A 183 4.72 6.26 -9.80
N ILE A 184 5.24 7.10 -10.70
CA ILE A 184 4.51 8.25 -11.23
C ILE A 184 4.25 8.03 -12.72
N SER A 185 2.99 8.15 -13.14
CA SER A 185 2.63 8.01 -14.55
C SER A 185 3.26 9.14 -15.38
N PRO A 186 3.51 8.90 -16.68
CA PRO A 186 3.69 9.99 -17.63
C PRO A 186 2.47 10.93 -17.58
N PRO A 187 2.66 12.24 -17.85
CA PRO A 187 1.54 13.15 -17.96
C PRO A 187 0.72 12.84 -19.23
N GLY A 188 -0.60 12.84 -19.10
CA GLY A 188 -1.52 12.78 -20.23
C GLY A 188 -1.54 14.07 -21.06
N ARG A 189 -2.38 14.09 -22.10
CA ARG A 189 -2.49 15.27 -23.00
C ARG A 189 -2.91 16.55 -22.29
N SER A 190 -3.68 16.43 -21.21
CA SER A 190 -4.10 17.55 -20.36
C SER A 190 -3.05 17.94 -19.31
N GLY A 191 -1.93 17.22 -19.22
CA GLY A 191 -0.92 17.39 -18.18
C GLY A 191 -1.23 16.68 -16.86
N HIS A 192 -2.37 16.01 -16.73
CA HIS A 192 -2.68 15.19 -15.55
C HIS A 192 -1.79 13.95 -15.49
N TRP A 193 -1.44 13.55 -14.27
CA TRP A 193 -0.64 12.38 -13.96
C TRP A 193 -1.20 11.71 -12.70
N TYR A 194 -0.80 10.48 -12.46
CA TYR A 194 -1.21 9.67 -11.31
C TYR A 194 0.03 9.20 -10.55
N ALA A 195 -0.07 9.10 -9.23
CA ALA A 195 0.86 8.36 -8.40
C ALA A 195 0.22 7.02 -8.02
N LEU A 196 0.94 5.93 -8.23
CA LEU A 196 0.64 4.64 -7.63
C LEU A 196 1.59 4.47 -6.45
N ALA A 197 1.05 4.28 -5.25
CA ALA A 197 1.82 3.97 -4.06
C ALA A 197 1.37 2.61 -3.50
N ALA A 198 2.32 1.80 -3.06
CA ALA A 198 2.09 0.57 -2.33
C ALA A 198 2.95 0.57 -1.06
N ARG A 199 2.38 0.09 0.05
CA ARG A 199 3.00 0.14 1.38
C ARG A 199 2.63 -1.08 2.19
N MET A 200 3.58 -1.66 2.91
CA MET A 200 3.31 -2.73 3.87
C MET A 200 3.35 -2.20 5.29
N SER A 201 2.26 -2.42 6.05
CA SER A 201 2.19 -2.04 7.45
C SER A 201 3.28 -2.77 8.25
N PRO A 202 4.13 -2.05 9.01
CA PRO A 202 5.09 -2.69 9.91
C PRO A 202 4.39 -3.58 10.94
N GLN A 203 4.99 -4.73 11.23
CA GLN A 203 4.55 -5.61 12.32
C GLN A 203 5.70 -6.50 12.78
N CYS A 204 5.72 -6.86 14.06
CA CYS A 204 6.84 -7.56 14.67
C CYS A 204 6.73 -9.09 14.67
N ALA A 205 5.52 -9.64 14.49
CA ALA A 205 5.25 -11.06 14.76
C ALA A 205 5.12 -11.96 13.51
N SER A 206 5.03 -11.39 12.30
CA SER A 206 4.81 -12.17 11.08
C SER A 206 5.48 -11.53 9.85
N LEU A 207 5.98 -12.39 8.95
CA LEU A 207 6.46 -12.00 7.63
C LEU A 207 5.31 -11.66 6.67
N TRP A 208 4.12 -12.21 6.91
CA TRP A 208 2.90 -11.93 6.14
C TRP A 208 2.22 -10.70 6.68
N ARG A 209 2.34 -9.57 5.98
CA ARG A 209 1.85 -8.27 6.43
C ARG A 209 0.76 -7.73 5.51
N PRO A 210 -0.19 -6.94 6.04
CA PRO A 210 -1.08 -6.16 5.19
C PRO A 210 -0.28 -5.23 4.28
N MET A 211 -0.59 -5.26 2.99
CA MET A 211 -0.07 -4.35 1.97
C MET A 211 -1.24 -3.52 1.45
N THR A 212 -1.14 -2.20 1.52
CA THR A 212 -2.14 -1.27 0.97
C THR A 212 -1.59 -0.66 -0.31
N TYR A 213 -2.41 -0.55 -1.34
CA TYR A 213 -2.08 0.18 -2.56
C TYR A 213 -3.13 1.25 -2.88
N GLU A 214 -2.66 2.39 -3.36
CA GLU A 214 -3.48 3.57 -3.61
C GLU A 214 -3.09 4.23 -4.94
N VAL A 215 -4.09 4.63 -5.72
CA VAL A 215 -3.91 5.47 -6.92
C VAL A 215 -4.38 6.87 -6.60
N LEU A 216 -3.44 7.81 -6.64
CA LEU A 216 -3.63 9.18 -6.19
C LEU A 216 -3.45 10.16 -7.36
N ARG A 217 -4.13 11.30 -7.29
CA ARG A 217 -3.81 12.49 -8.09
C ARG A 217 -3.82 13.75 -7.21
N PRO A 218 -3.19 14.86 -7.64
CA PRO A 218 -3.28 16.12 -6.91
C PRO A 218 -4.73 16.52 -6.65
N GLY A 219 -5.05 16.81 -5.39
CA GLY A 219 -6.38 17.25 -4.94
C GLY A 219 -6.46 18.77 -4.70
N PRO A 220 -7.39 19.25 -3.85
CA PRO A 220 -7.53 20.67 -3.53
C PRO A 220 -6.27 21.28 -2.89
N ASP A 221 -5.53 20.48 -2.13
CA ASP A 221 -4.24 20.84 -1.55
C ASP A 221 -3.34 19.59 -1.43
N PRO A 222 -2.03 19.76 -1.14
CA PRO A 222 -1.10 18.65 -1.15
C PRO A 222 -1.41 17.55 -0.13
N TRP A 223 -2.13 17.85 0.95
CA TRP A 223 -2.38 16.93 2.07
C TRP A 223 -3.68 16.15 1.91
N HIS A 224 -4.50 16.52 0.93
CA HIS A 224 -5.76 15.87 0.62
C HIS A 224 -5.76 15.49 -0.87
N PRO A 225 -4.92 14.54 -1.30
CA PRO A 225 -4.97 14.05 -2.68
C PRO A 225 -6.32 13.39 -2.97
N ASP A 226 -6.76 13.48 -4.23
CA ASP A 226 -7.90 12.69 -4.67
C ASP A 226 -7.47 11.22 -4.77
N VAL A 227 -8.11 10.35 -3.98
CA VAL A 227 -7.92 8.90 -4.03
C VAL A 227 -8.87 8.32 -5.07
N LEU A 228 -8.32 7.78 -6.16
CA LEU A 228 -9.09 7.18 -7.26
C LEU A 228 -9.32 5.68 -7.09
N LEU A 229 -8.40 5.01 -6.39
CA LEU A 229 -8.47 3.60 -6.03
C LEU A 229 -7.71 3.41 -4.73
N ILE A 230 -8.25 2.57 -3.84
CA ILE A 230 -7.56 2.04 -2.67
C ILE A 230 -7.91 0.55 -2.56
N GLY A 231 -6.93 -0.28 -2.27
CA GLY A 231 -7.11 -1.71 -2.02
C GLY A 231 -6.04 -2.24 -1.08
N SER A 232 -6.23 -3.48 -0.63
CA SER A 232 -5.31 -4.14 0.30
C SER A 232 -5.16 -5.61 0.01
N GLU A 233 -3.95 -6.13 0.18
CA GLU A 233 -3.59 -7.54 0.06
C GLU A 233 -2.79 -7.99 1.29
N THR A 234 -2.48 -9.28 1.38
CA THR A 234 -1.45 -9.78 2.29
C THR A 234 -0.20 -10.14 1.48
N ALA A 235 0.92 -9.50 1.81
CA ALA A 235 2.19 -9.70 1.13
C ALA A 235 3.27 -10.17 2.09
N ARG A 236 4.30 -10.80 1.56
CA ARG A 236 5.46 -11.27 2.31
C ARG A 236 6.53 -10.17 2.35
N TRP A 237 6.95 -9.78 3.55
CA TRP A 237 7.81 -8.60 3.78
C TRP A 237 9.23 -8.73 3.24
N ASP A 238 9.80 -9.93 3.29
CA ASP A 238 11.20 -10.23 2.91
C ASP A 238 11.41 -10.35 1.39
N HIS A 239 10.47 -9.84 0.59
CA HIS A 239 10.52 -9.84 -0.88
C HIS A 239 10.13 -8.47 -1.44
N ASP A 240 10.63 -8.16 -2.63
CA ASP A 240 10.42 -6.85 -3.25
C ASP A 240 8.93 -6.52 -3.45
N LEU A 241 8.56 -5.30 -3.06
CA LEU A 241 7.32 -4.65 -3.45
C LEU A 241 7.62 -3.64 -4.55
N THR A 242 7.13 -3.89 -5.77
CA THR A 242 7.39 -2.99 -6.90
C THR A 242 6.11 -2.42 -7.48
N THR A 243 6.20 -1.19 -7.97
CA THR A 243 5.11 -0.51 -8.65
C THR A 243 5.57 0.03 -10.00
N ALA A 244 4.67 0.02 -10.98
CA ALA A 244 4.89 0.64 -12.27
C ALA A 244 3.67 1.44 -12.71
N ALA A 245 3.90 2.67 -13.18
CA ALA A 245 2.85 3.57 -13.64
C ALA A 245 3.11 4.00 -15.08
N GLY A 246 2.26 3.52 -15.99
CA GLY A 246 2.18 3.93 -17.39
C GLY A 246 1.10 4.98 -17.62
N LEU A 247 0.96 5.44 -18.87
CA LEU A 247 -0.03 6.47 -19.22
C LEU A 247 -1.48 5.98 -19.05
N LYS A 248 -1.72 4.68 -19.20
CA LYS A 248 -3.04 4.06 -19.14
C LYS A 248 -3.09 2.82 -18.26
N THR A 249 -1.95 2.34 -17.78
CA THR A 249 -1.83 1.08 -17.05
C THR A 249 -1.04 1.31 -15.78
N LEU A 250 -1.41 0.59 -14.72
CA LEU A 250 -0.77 0.65 -13.41
C LEU A 250 -0.55 -0.78 -12.92
N GLN A 251 0.60 -1.06 -12.32
CA GLN A 251 0.97 -2.40 -11.88
C GLN A 251 1.58 -2.38 -10.48
N VAL A 252 1.18 -3.34 -9.63
CA VAL A 252 1.84 -3.66 -8.36
C VAL A 252 2.27 -5.12 -8.43
N HIS A 253 3.52 -5.41 -8.08
CA HIS A 253 4.02 -6.78 -7.95
C HIS A 253 4.49 -7.02 -6.52
N PHE A 254 4.17 -8.19 -5.98
CA PHE A 254 4.56 -8.61 -4.63
C PHE A 254 4.52 -10.14 -4.51
N ILE A 255 5.17 -10.69 -3.50
CA ILE A 255 4.98 -12.10 -3.12
C ILE A 255 3.81 -12.20 -2.15
N GLY A 256 2.77 -12.95 -2.53
CA GLY A 256 1.56 -13.19 -1.75
C GLY A 256 1.34 -14.69 -1.51
N SER A 257 0.34 -15.03 -0.71
CA SER A 257 0.01 -16.44 -0.46
C SER A 257 -0.58 -17.10 -1.70
N MET A 258 -0.35 -18.41 -1.87
CA MET A 258 -1.05 -19.25 -2.84
C MET A 258 -1.88 -20.28 -2.08
N HIS A 259 -3.20 -20.16 -2.10
CA HIS A 259 -4.07 -20.99 -1.25
C HIS A 259 -4.34 -22.36 -1.87
N LEU A 260 -4.44 -22.43 -3.20
CA LEU A 260 -4.66 -23.71 -3.90
C LEU A 260 -3.45 -24.64 -3.89
N GLU A 261 -2.26 -24.15 -3.54
CA GLU A 261 -1.04 -24.94 -3.42
C GLU A 261 -0.39 -24.72 -2.05
N THR A 262 -0.90 -25.42 -1.03
CA THR A 262 -0.45 -25.21 0.35
C THR A 262 0.99 -25.64 0.61
N LEU A 263 1.62 -26.43 -0.28
CA LEU A 263 3.04 -26.81 -0.14
C LEU A 263 3.99 -25.71 -0.63
N ALA A 264 3.67 -25.06 -1.76
CA ALA A 264 4.44 -23.92 -2.24
C ALA A 264 4.13 -22.64 -1.44
N ASN A 265 2.88 -22.49 -0.97
CA ASN A 265 2.31 -21.47 -0.09
C ASN A 265 2.50 -19.98 -0.46
N GLN A 266 3.29 -19.68 -1.50
CA GLN A 266 3.55 -18.33 -1.96
C GLN A 266 3.78 -18.30 -3.47
N ARG A 267 3.45 -17.17 -4.08
CA ARG A 267 3.73 -16.89 -5.50
C ARG A 267 3.90 -15.40 -5.74
N GLU A 268 4.37 -15.04 -6.93
CA GLU A 268 4.27 -13.66 -7.39
C GLU A 268 2.80 -13.34 -7.73
N HIS A 269 2.33 -12.22 -7.21
CA HIS A 269 1.03 -11.63 -7.52
C HIS A 269 1.24 -10.40 -8.39
N ILE A 270 0.36 -10.20 -9.36
CA ILE A 270 0.33 -9.00 -10.19
C ILE A 270 -1.03 -8.30 -10.07
N LEU A 271 -1.00 -7.07 -9.56
CA LEU A 271 -2.14 -6.16 -9.60
C LEU A 271 -2.08 -5.26 -10.81
N ASN A 272 -2.73 -5.64 -11.91
CA ASN A 272 -2.74 -4.84 -13.14
C ASN A 272 -4.05 -4.06 -13.33
N PHE A 273 -3.95 -2.74 -13.53
CA PHE A 273 -5.09 -1.85 -13.67
C PHE A 273 -5.03 -1.03 -14.96
N GLU A 274 -6.20 -0.69 -15.50
CA GLU A 274 -6.36 0.25 -16.60
C GLU A 274 -7.05 1.53 -16.13
N ILE A 275 -6.53 2.67 -16.59
CA ILE A 275 -7.06 4.01 -16.32
C ILE A 275 -8.05 4.40 -17.44
N LYS A 276 -9.32 4.60 -17.08
CA LYS A 276 -10.38 5.09 -17.98
C LYS A 276 -11.00 6.37 -17.42
N GLY A 277 -10.34 7.49 -17.72
CA GLY A 277 -10.70 8.79 -17.15
C GLY A 277 -10.41 8.79 -15.65
N ASP A 278 -11.47 8.93 -14.84
CA ASP A 278 -11.38 8.91 -13.38
C ASP A 278 -11.70 7.53 -12.77
N ARG A 279 -11.88 6.51 -13.61
CA ARG A 279 -12.10 5.12 -13.17
C ARG A 279 -10.83 4.30 -13.36
N ILE A 280 -10.46 3.57 -12.32
CA ILE A 280 -9.39 2.58 -12.35
C ILE A 280 -10.05 1.20 -12.29
N LEU A 281 -9.78 0.35 -13.29
CA LEU A 281 -10.39 -0.97 -13.39
C LEU A 281 -9.30 -2.03 -13.36
N ARG A 282 -9.53 -3.12 -12.62
CA ARG A 282 -8.66 -4.29 -12.67
C ARG A 282 -8.77 -4.93 -14.05
N VAL A 283 -7.63 -5.24 -14.67
CA VAL A 283 -7.54 -5.84 -16.01
C VAL A 283 -6.49 -6.95 -16.06
N ALA A 284 -6.41 -7.64 -17.19
CA ALA A 284 -5.50 -8.76 -17.39
C ALA A 284 -4.06 -8.28 -17.55
N PRO A 285 -3.05 -9.09 -17.17
CA PRO A 285 -3.21 -10.40 -16.53
C PRO A 285 -3.62 -10.26 -15.06
N LEU A 286 -4.44 -11.20 -14.59
CA LEU A 286 -4.65 -11.43 -13.15
C LEU A 286 -3.55 -12.32 -12.57
N ALA A 287 -3.00 -13.21 -13.41
CA ALA A 287 -2.04 -14.23 -13.05
C ALA A 287 -1.25 -14.66 -14.30
N TRP A 288 -0.14 -15.36 -14.11
CA TRP A 288 0.71 -15.82 -15.21
C TRP A 288 0.29 -17.20 -15.72
N GLY A 289 -0.18 -18.08 -14.84
CA GLY A 289 -0.65 -19.43 -15.16
C GLY A 289 -2.15 -19.67 -14.92
N PRO A 290 -2.73 -20.75 -15.47
CA PRO A 290 -4.13 -21.12 -15.25
C PRO A 290 -4.43 -21.49 -13.78
N GLU A 291 -3.50 -22.11 -13.07
CA GLU A 291 -3.61 -22.46 -11.64
C GLU A 291 -3.55 -21.23 -10.73
N GLU A 292 -2.66 -20.30 -11.04
CA GLU A 292 -2.58 -19.02 -10.36
C GLU A 292 -3.84 -18.18 -10.65
N PHE A 293 -4.34 -18.20 -11.88
CA PHE A 293 -5.60 -17.53 -12.22
C PHE A 293 -6.78 -18.11 -11.44
N LEU A 294 -6.84 -19.43 -11.27
CA LEU A 294 -7.88 -20.06 -10.47
C LEU A 294 -7.77 -19.65 -8.99
N ASP A 295 -6.54 -19.57 -8.47
CA ASP A 295 -6.26 -19.09 -7.12
C ASP A 295 -6.68 -17.62 -6.95
N GLU A 296 -6.33 -16.73 -7.87
CA GLU A 296 -6.83 -15.33 -7.90
C GLU A 296 -8.36 -15.29 -7.96
N TRP A 297 -8.96 -16.10 -8.83
CA TRP A 297 -10.39 -16.05 -9.08
C TRP A 297 -11.23 -16.35 -7.85
N LEU A 298 -10.79 -17.25 -6.94
CA LEU A 298 -11.53 -17.46 -5.68
C LEU A 298 -11.13 -16.51 -4.54
N ASP A 299 -10.14 -15.64 -4.73
CA ASP A 299 -9.81 -14.56 -3.79
C ASP A 299 -10.58 -13.25 -4.11
N LEU A 300 -10.98 -13.08 -5.37
CA LEU A 300 -11.82 -11.96 -5.80
C LEU A 300 -13.22 -11.98 -5.17
N ASP A 301 -13.86 -10.82 -5.06
CA ASP A 301 -15.30 -10.77 -4.84
C ASP A 301 -16.04 -11.27 -6.08
N TRP A 302 -17.25 -11.83 -5.90
CA TRP A 302 -17.99 -12.38 -7.04
C TRP A 302 -18.27 -11.37 -8.15
N GLY A 303 -18.49 -10.10 -7.82
CA GLY A 303 -18.75 -9.05 -8.81
C GLY A 303 -17.59 -8.93 -9.80
N THR A 304 -16.37 -8.92 -9.28
CA THR A 304 -15.15 -8.93 -10.09
C THR A 304 -14.91 -10.30 -10.74
N ALA A 305 -14.96 -11.39 -9.98
CA ALA A 305 -14.73 -12.75 -10.47
C ALA A 305 -15.64 -13.13 -11.66
N ALA A 306 -16.90 -12.68 -11.65
CA ALA A 306 -17.87 -12.93 -12.71
C ALA A 306 -17.53 -12.28 -14.06
N GLU A 307 -16.69 -11.24 -14.09
CA GLU A 307 -16.17 -10.66 -15.33
C GLU A 307 -15.20 -11.62 -16.04
N TRP A 308 -14.46 -12.39 -15.24
CA TRP A 308 -13.49 -13.42 -15.64
C TRP A 308 -14.10 -14.82 -15.79
N THR A 309 -15.42 -14.94 -15.68
CA THR A 309 -16.15 -16.20 -15.82
C THR A 309 -16.90 -16.26 -17.15
N ASP A 310 -16.97 -17.44 -17.77
CA ASP A 310 -17.85 -17.67 -18.91
C ASP A 310 -19.31 -17.37 -18.55
N THR A 311 -19.93 -16.50 -19.34
CA THR A 311 -21.31 -16.04 -19.13
C THR A 311 -22.33 -17.18 -19.00
N LYS A 312 -22.12 -18.32 -19.68
CA LYS A 312 -23.02 -19.48 -19.65
C LYS A 312 -22.83 -20.35 -18.40
N ALA A 313 -21.69 -20.23 -17.72
CA ALA A 313 -21.35 -21.02 -16.54
C ALA A 313 -21.49 -20.24 -15.23
N ARG A 314 -21.82 -18.94 -15.27
CA ARG A 314 -21.87 -18.04 -14.11
C ARG A 314 -22.64 -18.58 -12.92
N ASP A 315 -23.88 -19.05 -13.10
CA ASP A 315 -24.70 -19.50 -11.96
C ASP A 315 -24.08 -20.72 -11.26
N ARG A 316 -23.52 -21.66 -12.04
CA ARG A 316 -22.85 -22.84 -11.48
C ARG A 316 -21.51 -22.47 -10.82
N LEU A 317 -20.77 -21.56 -11.43
CA LEU A 317 -19.47 -21.11 -10.91
C LEU A 317 -19.62 -20.22 -9.68
N LEU A 318 -20.71 -19.46 -9.56
CA LEU A 318 -21.05 -18.75 -8.32
C LEU A 318 -21.14 -19.71 -7.14
N ALA A 319 -21.83 -20.85 -7.31
CA ALA A 319 -21.93 -21.84 -6.25
C ALA A 319 -20.57 -22.41 -5.82
N TRP A 320 -19.63 -22.59 -6.77
CA TRP A 320 -18.26 -22.98 -6.45
C TRP A 320 -17.46 -21.87 -5.78
N HIS A 321 -17.59 -20.64 -6.28
CA HIS A 321 -16.95 -19.46 -5.71
C HIS A 321 -17.39 -19.25 -4.26
N GLU A 322 -18.69 -19.32 -3.99
CA GLU A 322 -19.20 -19.24 -2.62
C GLU A 322 -18.72 -20.40 -1.76
N ARG A 323 -18.59 -21.61 -2.31
CA ARG A 323 -18.17 -22.81 -1.57
C ARG A 323 -16.70 -22.80 -1.18
N LEU A 324 -15.84 -22.31 -2.07
CA LEU A 324 -14.38 -22.42 -1.95
C LEU A 324 -13.71 -21.07 -1.65
N GLY A 325 -14.25 -19.96 -2.14
CA GLY A 325 -13.61 -18.64 -2.05
C GLY A 325 -13.82 -17.90 -0.73
N GLY A 326 -13.18 -16.74 -0.64
CA GLY A 326 -13.26 -15.83 0.52
C GLY A 326 -12.85 -16.51 1.84
N GLU A 327 -13.55 -16.18 2.93
CA GLU A 327 -13.23 -16.70 4.27
C GLU A 327 -13.29 -18.23 4.38
N ARG A 328 -14.02 -18.91 3.49
CA ARG A 328 -14.13 -20.38 3.50
C ARG A 328 -12.82 -21.07 3.13
N ARG A 329 -11.88 -20.38 2.48
CA ARG A 329 -10.53 -20.89 2.21
C ARG A 329 -9.81 -21.34 3.48
N ASN A 330 -10.07 -20.70 4.61
CA ASN A 330 -9.47 -21.06 5.90
C ASN A 330 -10.06 -22.36 6.50
N SER A 331 -11.08 -22.95 5.88
CA SER A 331 -11.73 -24.16 6.37
C SER A 331 -11.18 -25.44 5.73
N TYR A 332 -10.32 -25.36 4.72
CA TYR A 332 -9.76 -26.53 4.05
C TYR A 332 -8.30 -26.29 3.66
N SER A 333 -7.55 -27.36 3.38
CA SER A 333 -6.28 -27.28 2.67
C SER A 333 -6.43 -27.80 1.24
N SER A 334 -5.59 -27.29 0.35
CA SER A 334 -5.57 -27.66 -1.07
C SER A 334 -4.18 -27.88 -1.61
N GLU A 335 -4.11 -28.69 -2.66
CA GLU A 335 -2.89 -29.00 -3.39
C GLU A 335 -3.24 -29.11 -4.88
N ILE A 336 -2.42 -28.51 -5.76
CA ILE A 336 -2.57 -28.66 -7.20
C ILE A 336 -2.03 -30.05 -7.57
N VAL A 337 -2.91 -30.92 -8.04
CA VAL A 337 -2.58 -32.31 -8.37
C VAL A 337 -2.01 -32.42 -9.78
N SER A 338 -2.56 -31.66 -10.72
CA SER A 338 -2.08 -31.65 -12.11
C SER A 338 -2.62 -30.46 -12.90
N ILE A 339 -1.86 -30.07 -13.93
CA ILE A 339 -2.29 -29.11 -14.94
C ILE A 339 -2.21 -29.81 -16.30
N ALA A 340 -3.36 -30.01 -16.94
CA ALA A 340 -3.47 -30.76 -18.19
C ALA A 340 -3.96 -29.86 -19.33
N ILE A 341 -3.39 -29.99 -20.52
CA ILE A 341 -3.88 -29.28 -21.71
C ILE A 341 -5.11 -30.00 -22.27
N CYS A 342 -6.17 -29.23 -22.57
CA CYS A 342 -7.37 -29.70 -23.23
C CYS A 342 -7.32 -29.35 -24.73
N GLY A 343 -7.46 -30.34 -25.60
CA GLY A 343 -7.43 -30.14 -27.05
C GLY A 343 -6.01 -29.99 -27.64
N ASN A 344 -5.77 -28.92 -28.41
CA ASN A 344 -4.54 -28.78 -29.21
C ASN A 344 -3.31 -28.44 -28.35
N ARG A 345 -2.36 -29.38 -28.25
CA ARG A 345 -1.11 -29.22 -27.50
C ARG A 345 -0.11 -28.24 -28.10
N GLN A 346 -0.19 -27.92 -29.39
CA GLN A 346 0.77 -27.00 -30.04
C GLN A 346 0.44 -25.53 -29.76
N LEU A 347 -0.83 -25.23 -29.49
CA LEU A 347 -1.33 -23.89 -29.16
C LEU A 347 -2.36 -24.04 -28.04
N PRO A 348 -1.90 -24.40 -26.83
CA PRO A 348 -2.81 -24.62 -25.72
C PRO A 348 -3.58 -23.33 -25.43
N ARG A 349 -4.89 -23.43 -25.43
CA ARG A 349 -5.81 -22.36 -25.06
C ARG A 349 -6.73 -22.75 -23.91
N VAL A 350 -6.79 -24.03 -23.58
CA VAL A 350 -7.65 -24.55 -22.52
C VAL A 350 -6.83 -25.50 -21.67
N TRP A 351 -6.90 -25.32 -20.37
CA TRP A 351 -6.25 -26.13 -19.37
C TRP A 351 -7.29 -26.66 -18.39
N GLN A 352 -7.04 -27.86 -17.89
CA GLN A 352 -7.69 -28.40 -16.72
C GLN A 352 -6.72 -28.34 -15.55
N VAL A 353 -7.10 -27.62 -14.51
CA VAL A 353 -6.40 -27.59 -13.22
C VAL A 353 -7.12 -28.54 -12.28
N ALA A 354 -6.47 -29.66 -11.94
CA ALA A 354 -6.97 -30.58 -10.92
C ALA A 354 -6.38 -30.21 -9.56
N PHE A 355 -7.22 -30.11 -8.54
CA PHE A 355 -6.80 -29.76 -7.19
C PHE A 355 -7.49 -30.64 -6.16
N ALA A 356 -6.70 -31.14 -5.21
CA ALA A 356 -7.20 -31.90 -4.07
C ALA A 356 -7.71 -30.94 -3.01
N LEU A 357 -8.78 -31.33 -2.31
CA LEU A 357 -9.36 -30.58 -1.21
C LEU A 357 -9.42 -31.48 0.01
N GLN A 358 -8.82 -31.03 1.09
CA GLN A 358 -8.84 -31.70 2.38
C GLN A 358 -9.65 -30.83 3.36
N PRO A 359 -10.91 -31.21 3.65
CA PRO A 359 -11.76 -30.45 4.54
C PRO A 359 -11.18 -30.44 5.96
N GLY A 360 -11.15 -29.27 6.61
CA GLY A 360 -10.81 -29.12 8.02
C GLY A 360 -11.95 -29.59 8.95
N PRO A 361 -11.71 -29.69 10.27
CA PRO A 361 -12.62 -30.30 11.24
C PRO A 361 -14.05 -29.70 11.28
N ASN A 362 -14.21 -28.44 10.86
CA ASN A 362 -15.47 -27.69 10.89
C ASN A 362 -15.93 -27.23 9.50
N SER A 363 -15.38 -27.82 8.44
CA SER A 363 -15.69 -27.44 7.07
C SER A 363 -16.94 -28.13 6.55
N MET A 364 -17.56 -27.53 5.55
CA MET A 364 -18.62 -28.20 4.78
C MET A 364 -18.04 -29.40 4.04
N ALA A 365 -18.88 -30.38 3.70
CA ALA A 365 -18.46 -31.45 2.82
C ALA A 365 -17.88 -30.87 1.52
N LEU A 366 -16.64 -31.22 1.19
CA LEU A 366 -15.97 -30.90 -0.07
C LEU A 366 -15.72 -32.21 -0.84
N PRO A 367 -15.71 -32.20 -2.19
CA PRO A 367 -15.22 -33.35 -2.93
C PRO A 367 -13.72 -33.52 -2.66
N ALA A 368 -13.22 -34.76 -2.69
CA ALA A 368 -11.79 -35.01 -2.49
C ALA A 368 -10.91 -34.34 -3.57
N THR A 369 -11.45 -34.18 -4.78
CA THR A 369 -10.79 -33.53 -5.90
C THR A 369 -11.80 -32.74 -6.71
N ALA A 370 -11.39 -31.59 -7.22
CA ALA A 370 -12.12 -30.79 -8.19
C ALA A 370 -11.23 -30.48 -9.40
N PHE A 371 -11.88 -30.18 -10.52
CA PHE A 371 -11.26 -29.96 -11.83
C PHE A 371 -11.80 -28.67 -12.40
N ALA A 372 -10.96 -27.66 -12.54
CA ALA A 372 -11.32 -26.38 -13.14
C ALA A 372 -10.87 -26.33 -14.60
N ILE A 373 -11.75 -25.89 -15.50
CA ILE A 373 -11.41 -25.62 -16.89
C ILE A 373 -11.15 -24.13 -17.05
N VAL A 374 -9.92 -23.78 -17.41
CA VAL A 374 -9.46 -22.40 -17.61
C VAL A 374 -9.10 -22.20 -19.07
N GLU A 375 -9.64 -21.17 -19.70
CA GLU A 375 -9.35 -20.81 -21.09
C GLU A 375 -8.52 -19.52 -21.17
N ASN A 376 -7.43 -19.53 -21.93
CA ASN A 376 -6.68 -18.32 -22.28
C ASN A 376 -7.21 -17.76 -23.61
N THR A 377 -8.02 -16.72 -23.48
CA THR A 377 -8.80 -16.12 -24.57
C THR A 377 -8.00 -15.14 -25.42
N ALA A 378 -6.90 -14.60 -24.88
CA ALA A 378 -5.94 -13.75 -25.57
C ALA A 378 -4.54 -13.95 -24.95
N ARG A 379 -3.57 -13.05 -25.16
CA ARG A 379 -2.29 -13.16 -24.46
C ARG A 379 -2.49 -12.80 -22.99
N ASP A 380 -2.24 -13.76 -22.10
CA ASP A 380 -2.34 -13.63 -20.64
C ASP A 380 -3.74 -13.18 -20.14
N VAL A 381 -4.80 -13.58 -20.86
CA VAL A 381 -6.21 -13.26 -20.52
C VAL A 381 -6.99 -14.55 -20.30
N TYR A 382 -7.07 -14.97 -19.05
CA TYR A 382 -7.75 -16.19 -18.65
C TYR A 382 -9.24 -15.98 -18.36
N ARG A 383 -10.05 -17.01 -18.60
CA ARG A 383 -11.45 -17.10 -18.18
C ARG A 383 -11.76 -18.46 -17.60
N LEU A 384 -12.53 -18.49 -16.52
CA LEU A 384 -13.00 -19.73 -15.93
C LEU A 384 -14.24 -20.24 -16.67
N GLN A 385 -14.14 -21.44 -17.24
CA GLN A 385 -15.18 -22.08 -18.05
C GLN A 385 -16.03 -23.05 -17.23
N ASP A 386 -15.40 -23.83 -16.33
CA ASP A 386 -16.11 -24.78 -15.48
C ASP A 386 -15.33 -25.17 -14.23
N ILE A 387 -16.03 -25.69 -13.21
CA ILE A 387 -15.47 -26.48 -12.13
C ILE A 387 -16.36 -27.72 -11.92
N ALA A 388 -15.76 -28.90 -11.94
CA ALA A 388 -16.45 -30.18 -11.81
C ALA A 388 -15.75 -31.13 -10.81
N THR A 389 -16.43 -32.20 -10.42
CA THR A 389 -15.87 -33.26 -9.55
C THR A 389 -15.32 -34.45 -10.32
N GLN A 390 -15.37 -34.40 -11.64
CA GLN A 390 -14.80 -35.39 -12.55
C GLN A 390 -13.95 -34.68 -13.61
N PRO A 391 -12.87 -35.31 -14.09
CA PRO A 391 -12.06 -34.73 -15.15
C PRO A 391 -12.86 -34.65 -16.45
N ALA A 392 -12.61 -33.61 -17.23
CA ALA A 392 -13.14 -33.48 -18.58
C ALA A 392 -12.46 -34.50 -19.51
N PRO A 393 -13.23 -35.29 -20.27
CA PRO A 393 -12.71 -36.40 -21.07
C PRO A 393 -11.76 -35.95 -22.21
N GLU A 394 -11.87 -34.71 -22.67
CA GLU A 394 -11.05 -34.10 -23.71
C GLU A 394 -9.69 -33.60 -23.22
N CYS A 395 -9.47 -33.54 -21.90
CA CYS A 395 -8.21 -33.11 -21.30
C CYS A 395 -7.34 -34.34 -21.08
N ALA A 396 -6.33 -34.51 -21.93
CA ALA A 396 -5.41 -35.62 -21.80
C ALA A 396 -4.62 -35.47 -20.49
N VAL A 397 -4.68 -36.48 -19.61
CA VAL A 397 -3.86 -36.53 -18.39
C VAL A 397 -2.39 -36.49 -18.80
N GLY A 398 -1.77 -35.31 -18.71
CA GLY A 398 -0.34 -35.13 -18.86
C GLY A 398 0.29 -35.10 -17.47
N GLU A 399 1.47 -35.68 -17.32
CA GLU A 399 2.33 -35.39 -16.17
C GLU A 399 2.56 -33.87 -16.10
N ALA A 400 2.59 -33.32 -14.89
CA ALA A 400 2.79 -31.89 -14.67
C ALA A 400 4.05 -31.41 -15.41
N PRO A 401 4.01 -30.29 -16.14
CA PRO A 401 5.21 -29.76 -16.78
C PRO A 401 6.24 -29.41 -15.71
N GLU A 402 7.51 -29.81 -15.92
CA GLU A 402 8.62 -29.32 -15.10
C GLU A 402 8.65 -27.78 -15.19
N PRO A 403 8.83 -27.07 -14.07
CA PRO A 403 8.94 -25.61 -14.10
C PRO A 403 10.14 -25.22 -14.97
N PRO A 404 10.05 -24.09 -15.70
CA PRO A 404 11.18 -23.58 -16.46
C PRO A 404 12.37 -23.31 -15.52
N ASN A 405 13.53 -23.86 -15.87
CA ASN A 405 14.82 -23.61 -15.20
C ASN A 405 15.25 -22.15 -15.26
#